data_AF-A0A7Y2FBF1-F1
#
_entry.id   AF-A0A7Y2FBF1-F1
#
_cell.length_a   1.000
_cell.length_b   1.000
_cell.length_c   1.000
_cell.angle_alpha   90.00
_cell.angle_beta   90.00
_cell.angle_gamma   90.00
#
_symmetry.space_group_name_H-M   'P 1'
#
loop_
_entity.id
_entity.type
_entity.pdbx_description
1 polymer ?
#
loop_
_entity_poly.entity_id
_entity_poly.type
_entity_poly.pdbx_seq_one_letter_code
_entity_poly.pdbx_strand_id
1 'polypeptide(L)'
;MKKLLLPLFIVMLLVNCSETTGESMTVSGNVKGLKKGVLYLQKVADSTLITLDSLEINGDGNFSFETALESPEIFYLYLNKEDKNDVNDRITFFGEPGIITINSIWNAFDTKAVIEGSETHKKLEEYRKVMTRFNTQNLELISAANNPETQEDMEVMDSLRKANDKNILRSYLYSLNFALNNKNSHIAPYIALTEVSDANIIYLDSIYNSLSPEVANAKYGRALESYLEGIRSNQ
;
A
#
# COMPACT_ATOMS: atom_id res chain seq x y z
N MET A 1 9.08 -78.15 -5.65
CA MET A 1 9.23 -77.31 -4.45
C MET A 1 9.39 -75.86 -4.91
N LYS A 2 8.44 -75.02 -4.47
CA LYS A 2 8.32 -73.54 -4.44
C LYS A 2 9.09 -72.71 -5.49
N LYS A 3 8.35 -72.23 -6.51
CA LYS A 3 8.73 -71.07 -7.34
C LYS A 3 8.45 -69.80 -6.52
N LEU A 4 9.50 -69.05 -6.17
CA LEU A 4 9.37 -67.77 -5.46
C LEU A 4 9.33 -66.65 -6.51
N LEU A 5 8.12 -66.17 -6.81
CA LEU A 5 7.91 -64.94 -7.59
C LEU A 5 8.04 -63.77 -6.62
N LEU A 6 9.11 -62.98 -6.79
CA LEU A 6 9.34 -61.75 -6.04
C LEU A 6 8.68 -60.59 -6.80
N PRO A 7 7.68 -59.88 -6.25
CA PRO A 7 7.17 -58.67 -6.89
C PRO A 7 8.11 -57.51 -6.59
N LEU A 8 8.69 -56.93 -7.63
CA LEU A 8 9.49 -55.71 -7.58
C LEU A 8 8.55 -54.53 -7.31
N PHE A 9 8.51 -54.08 -6.06
CA PHE A 9 7.74 -52.90 -5.65
C PHE A 9 8.47 -51.66 -6.16
N ILE A 10 8.00 -51.09 -7.27
CA ILE A 10 8.46 -49.80 -7.77
C ILE A 10 7.92 -48.74 -6.81
N VAL A 11 8.78 -48.26 -5.92
CA VAL A 11 8.52 -47.07 -5.10
C VAL A 11 8.64 -45.87 -6.04
N MET A 12 7.50 -45.36 -6.48
CA MET A 12 7.41 -44.10 -7.20
C MET A 12 7.66 -42.99 -6.18
N LEU A 13 8.89 -42.47 -6.15
CA LEU A 13 9.20 -41.24 -5.42
C LEU A 13 8.39 -40.12 -6.06
N LEU A 14 7.26 -39.77 -5.46
CA LEU A 14 6.57 -38.52 -5.72
C LEU A 14 7.51 -37.41 -5.22
N VAL A 15 8.32 -36.89 -6.13
CA VAL A 15 8.98 -35.60 -5.92
C VAL A 15 7.84 -34.59 -5.89
N ASN A 16 7.40 -34.24 -4.69
CA ASN A 16 6.50 -33.11 -4.48
C ASN A 16 7.33 -31.85 -4.75
N CYS A 17 7.51 -31.55 -6.03
CA CYS A 17 7.87 -30.21 -6.46
C CYS A 17 6.67 -29.37 -6.04
N SER A 18 6.78 -28.67 -4.92
CA SER A 18 5.88 -27.56 -4.64
C SER A 18 6.12 -26.55 -5.75
N GLU A 19 5.43 -26.71 -6.87
CA GLU A 19 5.14 -25.57 -7.71
C GLU A 19 4.53 -24.56 -6.75
N THR A 20 5.28 -23.53 -6.44
CA THR A 20 4.74 -22.33 -5.84
C THR A 20 3.73 -21.83 -6.86
N THR A 21 2.49 -22.29 -6.74
CA THR A 21 1.28 -21.75 -7.36
C THR A 21 0.96 -20.38 -6.74
N GLY A 22 2.00 -19.60 -6.44
CA GLY A 22 1.92 -18.24 -5.96
C GLY A 22 2.06 -17.36 -7.19
N GLU A 23 1.12 -16.45 -7.35
CA GLU A 23 1.26 -15.38 -8.30
C GLU A 23 2.53 -14.58 -7.97
N SER A 24 3.33 -14.23 -8.98
CA SER A 24 4.53 -13.42 -8.78
C SER A 24 4.33 -12.01 -9.28
N MET A 25 5.05 -11.09 -8.66
CA MET A 25 5.16 -9.71 -9.08
C MET A 25 6.58 -9.47 -9.59
N THR A 26 6.69 -8.94 -10.79
CA THR A 26 7.93 -8.37 -11.33
C THR A 26 7.84 -6.85 -11.26
N VAL A 27 8.76 -6.21 -10.56
CA VAL A 27 8.86 -4.75 -10.47
C VAL A 27 10.10 -4.30 -11.20
N SER A 28 9.94 -3.57 -12.29
CA SER A 28 11.05 -3.12 -13.12
C SER A 28 10.90 -1.66 -13.52
N GLY A 29 11.97 -1.06 -14.05
CA GLY A 29 11.93 0.30 -14.59
C GLY A 29 13.28 0.98 -14.59
N ASN A 30 13.26 2.31 -14.67
CA ASN A 30 14.47 3.12 -14.75
C ASN A 30 14.46 4.29 -13.76
N VAL A 31 15.59 4.47 -13.06
CA VAL A 31 15.88 5.70 -12.31
C VAL A 31 16.79 6.58 -13.15
N LYS A 32 16.20 7.51 -13.88
CA LYS A 32 16.92 8.34 -14.85
C LYS A 32 18.01 9.16 -14.15
N GLY A 33 19.22 9.04 -14.66
CA GLY A 33 20.40 9.76 -14.16
C GLY A 33 21.09 9.12 -12.96
N LEU A 34 20.58 7.99 -12.45
CA LEU A 34 21.26 7.23 -11.40
C LEU A 34 22.47 6.49 -11.99
N LYS A 35 23.68 6.86 -11.52
CA LYS A 35 24.94 6.24 -11.95
C LYS A 35 25.44 5.15 -11.01
N LYS A 36 25.29 5.39 -9.71
CA LYS A 36 25.71 4.50 -8.63
C LYS A 36 24.69 4.57 -7.49
N GLY A 37 24.30 3.44 -6.93
CA GLY A 37 23.42 3.36 -5.77
C GLY A 37 22.97 1.92 -5.52
N VAL A 38 22.23 1.70 -4.43
CA VAL A 38 21.60 0.40 -4.15
C VAL A 38 20.10 0.62 -4.02
N LEU A 39 19.32 -0.08 -4.85
CA LEU A 39 17.87 -0.14 -4.69
C LEU A 39 17.51 -1.31 -3.79
N TYR A 40 16.53 -1.10 -2.92
CA TYR A 40 15.97 -2.12 -2.05
C TYR A 40 14.47 -2.25 -2.33
N LEU A 41 14.01 -3.48 -2.53
CA LEU A 41 12.59 -3.81 -2.49
C LEU A 41 12.23 -4.18 -1.06
N GLN A 42 11.29 -3.46 -0.46
CA GLN A 42 10.92 -3.60 0.94
C GLN A 42 9.40 -3.75 1.11
N LYS A 43 8.98 -4.35 2.22
CA LYS A 43 7.59 -4.37 2.66
C LYS A 43 7.46 -4.36 4.18
N VAL A 44 6.26 -4.11 4.68
CA VAL A 44 5.96 -4.26 6.11
C VAL A 44 5.44 -5.67 6.37
N ALA A 45 6.14 -6.39 7.25
CA ALA A 45 5.75 -7.69 7.81
C ALA A 45 5.78 -7.58 9.34
N ASP A 46 4.69 -7.96 10.00
CA ASP A 46 4.56 -7.92 11.48
C ASP A 46 5.00 -6.58 12.08
N SER A 47 4.46 -5.48 11.52
CA SER A 47 4.76 -4.09 11.89
C SER A 47 6.21 -3.65 11.69
N THR A 48 7.05 -4.48 11.07
CA THR A 48 8.46 -4.18 10.81
C THR A 48 8.69 -4.03 9.32
N LEU A 49 9.43 -2.99 8.93
CA LEU A 49 9.89 -2.85 7.55
C LEU A 49 11.05 -3.79 7.29
N ILE A 50 10.88 -4.72 6.34
CA ILE A 50 11.88 -5.70 5.95
C ILE A 50 12.31 -5.49 4.50
N THR A 51 13.59 -5.75 4.21
CA THR A 51 14.11 -5.82 2.84
C THR A 51 13.91 -7.23 2.30
N LEU A 52 13.29 -7.34 1.14
CA LEU A 52 13.07 -8.60 0.43
C LEU A 52 14.22 -8.90 -0.53
N ASP A 53 14.67 -7.87 -1.24
CA ASP A 53 15.75 -7.98 -2.22
C ASP A 53 16.47 -6.63 -2.36
N SER A 54 17.67 -6.66 -2.94
CA SER A 54 18.47 -5.48 -3.23
C SER A 54 19.24 -5.63 -4.52
N LEU A 55 19.40 -4.52 -5.24
CA LEU A 55 20.17 -4.47 -6.48
C LEU A 55 21.16 -3.32 -6.43
N GLU A 56 22.45 -3.62 -6.61
CA GLU A 56 23.45 -2.61 -6.84
C GLU A 56 23.35 -2.10 -8.28
N ILE A 57 23.14 -0.80 -8.44
CA ILE A 57 23.08 -0.13 -9.73
C ILE A 57 24.42 0.52 -9.99
N ASN A 58 25.05 0.11 -11.09
CA ASN A 58 26.28 0.69 -11.62
C ASN A 58 26.11 0.87 -13.14
N GLY A 59 25.50 1.97 -13.58
CA GLY A 59 25.25 2.17 -15.01
C GLY A 59 24.15 3.16 -15.39
N ASP A 60 23.11 2.64 -16.03
CA ASP A 60 22.06 3.40 -16.71
C ASP A 60 20.77 3.60 -15.88
N GLY A 61 20.73 3.05 -14.66
CA GLY A 61 19.62 3.18 -13.73
C GLY A 61 18.50 2.17 -13.94
N ASN A 62 18.64 1.20 -14.83
CA ASN A 62 17.66 0.13 -15.02
C ASN A 62 17.69 -0.86 -13.85
N PHE A 63 16.51 -1.34 -13.44
CA PHE A 63 16.37 -2.35 -12.40
C PHE A 63 15.22 -3.31 -12.68
N SER A 64 15.29 -4.49 -12.06
CA SER A 64 14.20 -5.46 -12.02
C SER A 64 14.31 -6.29 -10.74
N PHE A 65 13.18 -6.45 -10.06
CA PHE A 65 13.00 -7.34 -8.91
C PHE A 65 11.88 -8.32 -9.23
N GLU A 66 11.97 -9.53 -8.70
CA GLU A 66 10.90 -10.53 -8.76
C GLU A 66 10.63 -11.05 -7.35
N THR A 67 9.36 -11.07 -6.96
CA THR A 67 8.94 -11.59 -5.66
C THR A 67 7.64 -12.38 -5.79
N ALA A 68 7.55 -13.50 -5.06
CA ALA A 68 6.27 -14.16 -4.85
C ALA A 68 5.33 -13.25 -4.05
N LEU A 69 4.04 -13.34 -4.33
CA LEU A 69 3.00 -12.54 -3.71
C LEU A 69 1.75 -13.40 -3.45
N GLU A 70 1.22 -13.36 -2.24
CA GLU A 70 -0.03 -14.08 -1.94
C GLU A 70 -1.28 -13.29 -2.32
N SER A 71 -1.23 -11.96 -2.17
CA SER A 71 -2.31 -11.05 -2.55
C SER A 71 -1.76 -9.62 -2.64
N PRO A 72 -2.42 -8.72 -3.37
CA PRO A 72 -1.98 -7.35 -3.48
C PRO A 72 -1.72 -6.66 -2.12
N GLU A 73 -0.55 -6.03 -1.98
CA GLU A 73 -0.13 -5.36 -0.74
C GLU A 73 0.78 -4.13 -0.99
N ILE A 74 1.13 -3.38 0.05
CA ILE A 74 2.01 -2.22 -0.08
C ILE A 74 3.48 -2.65 -0.05
N PHE A 75 4.23 -2.18 -1.03
CA PHE A 75 5.68 -2.31 -1.12
C PHE A 75 6.34 -0.94 -1.19
N TYR A 76 7.65 -0.93 -0.94
CA TYR A 76 8.49 0.24 -1.02
C TYR A 76 9.70 -0.06 -1.88
N LEU A 77 10.04 0.85 -2.79
CA LEU A 77 11.39 0.94 -3.33
C LEU A 77 12.14 2.01 -2.55
N TYR A 78 13.28 1.65 -1.98
CA TYR A 78 14.17 2.57 -1.28
C TYR A 78 15.48 2.69 -2.06
N LEU A 79 15.90 3.93 -2.33
CA LEU A 79 17.16 4.22 -2.99
C LEU A 79 18.19 4.69 -1.97
N ASN A 80 19.22 3.87 -1.74
CA ASN A 80 20.40 4.29 -1.02
C ASN A 80 21.43 4.83 -2.02
N LYS A 81 21.77 6.10 -1.89
CA LYS A 81 22.73 6.82 -2.74
C LYS A 81 23.62 7.69 -1.87
N GLU A 82 24.81 7.98 -2.36
CA GLU A 82 25.69 8.97 -1.75
C GLU A 82 25.25 10.38 -2.14
N ASP A 83 24.06 10.81 -1.69
CA ASP A 83 23.72 12.22 -1.62
C ASP A 83 23.80 12.67 -0.16
N LYS A 84 24.29 13.89 0.08
CA LYS A 84 24.44 14.44 1.44
C LYS A 84 23.08 14.84 2.03
N ASN A 85 22.08 13.99 1.88
CA ASN A 85 20.69 14.24 2.22
C ASN A 85 20.14 13.04 2.98
N ASP A 86 19.75 13.25 4.24
CA ASP A 86 19.18 12.18 5.09
C ASP A 86 17.67 11.95 4.81
N VAL A 87 17.13 12.55 3.75
CA VAL A 87 15.72 12.39 3.38
C VAL A 87 15.51 10.97 2.83
N ASN A 88 14.52 10.29 3.42
CA ASN A 88 14.24 8.89 3.20
C ASN A 88 13.47 8.69 1.88
N ASP A 89 14.19 8.67 0.75
CA ASP A 89 13.66 8.55 -0.61
C ASP A 89 12.99 7.17 -0.84
N ARG A 90 11.69 7.06 -0.55
CA ARG A 90 10.90 5.84 -0.74
C ARG A 90 9.71 6.02 -1.66
N ILE A 91 9.67 5.25 -2.74
CA ILE A 91 8.49 5.10 -3.58
C ILE A 91 7.58 4.06 -2.94
N THR A 92 6.37 4.47 -2.54
CA THR A 92 5.34 3.56 -2.03
C THR A 92 4.41 3.15 -3.15
N PHE A 93 4.26 1.85 -3.40
CA PHE A 93 3.38 1.34 -4.45
C PHE A 93 2.55 0.15 -3.96
N PHE A 94 1.43 -0.11 -4.65
CA PHE A 94 0.65 -1.32 -4.41
C PHE A 94 1.21 -2.38 -5.35
N GLY A 95 1.81 -3.42 -4.77
CA GLY A 95 2.25 -4.59 -5.52
C GLY A 95 1.09 -5.52 -5.77
N GLU A 96 1.00 -6.06 -6.98
CA GLU A 96 0.00 -7.04 -7.39
C GLU A 96 0.61 -8.01 -8.43
N PRO A 97 -0.01 -9.18 -8.66
CA PRO A 97 0.43 -10.14 -9.66
C PRO A 97 0.68 -9.51 -11.03
N GLY A 98 1.80 -9.87 -11.67
CA GLY A 98 2.17 -9.39 -13.00
C GLY A 98 3.32 -8.39 -13.00
N ILE A 99 3.33 -7.51 -14.00
CA ILE A 99 4.45 -6.59 -14.26
C ILE A 99 4.08 -5.18 -13.82
N ILE A 100 4.80 -4.65 -12.85
CA ILE A 100 4.73 -3.27 -12.41
C ILE A 100 5.95 -2.52 -12.94
N THR A 101 5.70 -1.42 -13.62
CA THR A 101 6.75 -0.54 -14.16
C THR A 101 6.85 0.72 -13.32
N ILE A 102 8.03 1.02 -12.78
CA ILE A 102 8.28 2.21 -11.96
C ILE A 102 9.43 3.02 -12.56
N ASN A 103 9.10 4.20 -13.08
CA ASN A 103 10.08 5.13 -13.64
C ASN A 103 10.21 6.36 -12.75
N SER A 104 11.44 6.81 -12.48
CA SER A 104 11.69 8.00 -11.66
C SER A 104 12.98 8.71 -12.08
N ILE A 105 13.36 9.76 -11.33
CA ILE A 105 14.61 10.51 -11.51
C ILE A 105 15.42 10.53 -10.21
N TRP A 106 16.73 10.42 -10.31
CA TRP A 106 17.61 10.20 -9.14
C TRP A 106 17.53 11.29 -8.05
N ASN A 107 17.21 12.53 -8.41
CA ASN A 107 17.15 13.69 -7.52
C ASN A 107 15.74 14.04 -7.03
N ALA A 108 14.73 13.25 -7.42
CA ALA A 108 13.35 13.37 -6.95
C ALA A 108 12.70 11.98 -6.98
N PHE A 109 13.39 11.01 -6.38
CA PHE A 109 13.14 9.59 -6.56
C PHE A 109 11.71 9.18 -6.17
N ASP A 110 11.22 9.72 -5.06
CA ASP A 110 9.88 9.48 -4.53
C ASP A 110 8.80 10.36 -5.18
N THR A 111 9.05 11.66 -5.33
CA THR A 111 8.06 12.67 -5.73
C THR A 111 7.81 12.76 -7.24
N LYS A 112 8.70 12.20 -8.06
CA LYS A 112 8.56 12.15 -9.52
C LYS A 112 8.46 10.72 -10.08
N ALA A 113 8.17 9.76 -9.22
CA ALA A 113 7.88 8.40 -9.65
C ALA A 113 6.57 8.33 -10.47
N VAL A 114 6.59 7.50 -11.51
CA VAL A 114 5.43 7.11 -12.31
C VAL A 114 5.33 5.60 -12.22
N ILE A 115 4.17 5.10 -11.77
CA ILE A 115 3.93 3.69 -11.50
C ILE A 115 2.80 3.21 -12.42
N GLU A 116 3.07 2.14 -13.15
CA GLU A 116 2.14 1.53 -14.10
C GLU A 116 2.07 0.02 -13.86
N GLY A 117 0.97 -0.62 -14.32
CA GLY A 117 0.81 -2.06 -14.20
C GLY A 117 0.19 -2.56 -12.89
N SER A 118 -0.23 -1.66 -12.00
CA SER A 118 -1.09 -2.02 -10.86
C SER A 118 -2.42 -1.25 -10.87
N GLU A 119 -3.53 -1.96 -11.01
CA GLU A 119 -4.89 -1.40 -10.93
C GLU A 119 -5.22 -0.93 -9.51
N THR A 120 -4.76 -1.66 -8.49
CA THR A 120 -4.95 -1.24 -7.10
C THR A 120 -4.16 0.03 -6.80
N HIS A 121 -2.95 0.16 -7.36
CA HIS A 121 -2.16 1.37 -7.22
C HIS A 121 -2.80 2.57 -7.91
N LYS A 122 -3.37 2.41 -9.11
CA LYS A 122 -4.15 3.48 -9.77
C LYS A 122 -5.28 3.98 -8.88
N LYS A 123 -5.99 3.07 -8.18
CA LYS A 123 -7.01 3.47 -7.19
C LYS A 123 -6.43 4.19 -5.98
N LEU A 124 -5.26 3.79 -5.50
CA LEU A 124 -4.55 4.51 -4.45
C LEU A 124 -4.18 5.94 -4.89
N GLU A 125 -3.72 6.12 -6.13
CA GLU A 125 -3.42 7.45 -6.70
C GLU A 125 -4.67 8.31 -6.87
N GLU A 126 -5.77 7.74 -7.37
CA GLU A 126 -7.09 8.40 -7.45
C GLU A 126 -7.53 8.92 -6.09
N TYR A 127 -7.45 8.08 -5.05
CA TYR A 127 -7.79 8.42 -3.68
C TYR A 127 -6.89 9.55 -3.15
N ARG A 128 -5.56 9.36 -3.24
CA ARG A 128 -4.56 10.32 -2.74
C ARG A 128 -4.71 11.68 -3.41
N LYS A 129 -5.01 11.73 -4.70
CA LYS A 129 -5.24 12.98 -5.43
C LYS A 129 -6.38 13.81 -4.83
N VAL A 130 -7.44 13.17 -4.36
CA VAL A 130 -8.54 13.86 -3.68
C VAL A 130 -8.14 14.24 -2.25
N MET A 131 -7.46 13.35 -1.52
CA MET A 131 -6.98 13.63 -0.16
C MET A 131 -6.02 14.82 -0.12
N THR A 132 -5.16 14.99 -1.11
CA THR A 132 -4.28 16.16 -1.22
C THR A 132 -5.08 17.46 -1.18
N ARG A 133 -6.27 17.53 -1.79
CA ARG A 133 -7.10 18.75 -1.76
C ARG A 133 -7.63 19.05 -0.36
N PHE A 134 -8.11 18.01 0.34
CA PHE A 134 -8.55 18.17 1.73
C PHE A 134 -7.40 18.59 2.64
N ASN A 135 -6.22 17.99 2.46
CA ASN A 135 -5.02 18.31 3.22
C ASN A 135 -4.54 19.74 2.96
N THR A 136 -4.50 20.17 1.69
CA THR A 136 -4.17 21.56 1.34
C THR A 136 -5.15 22.53 1.98
N GLN A 137 -6.45 22.28 1.88
CA GLN A 137 -7.46 23.14 2.49
C GLN A 137 -7.33 23.18 4.03
N ASN A 138 -7.04 22.04 4.67
CA ASN A 138 -6.78 21.98 6.12
C ASN A 138 -5.57 22.84 6.51
N LEU A 139 -4.47 22.75 5.75
CA LEU A 139 -3.27 23.57 5.98
C LEU A 139 -3.53 25.06 5.78
N GLU A 140 -4.31 25.44 4.77
CA GLU A 140 -4.72 26.83 4.54
C GLU A 140 -5.55 27.38 5.71
N LEU A 141 -6.52 26.61 6.20
CA LEU A 141 -7.36 26.98 7.35
C LEU A 141 -6.55 27.11 8.64
N ILE A 142 -5.65 26.17 8.92
CA ILE A 142 -4.74 26.24 10.06
C ILE A 142 -3.80 27.44 9.94
N SER A 143 -3.26 27.69 8.75
CA SER A 143 -2.39 28.86 8.52
C SER A 143 -3.14 30.17 8.77
N ALA A 144 -4.39 30.27 8.32
CA ALA A 144 -5.23 31.44 8.56
C ALA A 144 -5.52 31.63 10.06
N ALA A 145 -5.83 30.55 10.78
CA ALA A 145 -6.07 30.56 12.23
C ALA A 145 -4.84 30.96 13.06
N ASN A 146 -3.63 30.84 12.51
CA ASN A 146 -2.38 31.22 13.15
C ASN A 146 -1.96 32.68 12.87
N ASN A 147 -2.72 33.44 12.07
CA ASN A 147 -2.45 34.85 11.87
C ASN A 147 -2.81 35.65 13.14
N PRO A 148 -1.89 36.47 13.70
CA PRO A 148 -2.14 37.27 14.90
C PRO A 148 -3.40 38.14 14.84
N GLU A 149 -3.67 38.77 13.70
CA GLU A 149 -4.87 39.62 13.51
C GLU A 149 -6.16 38.80 13.60
N THR A 150 -6.11 37.54 13.14
CA THR A 150 -7.25 36.62 13.17
C THR A 150 -7.51 36.09 14.59
N GLN A 151 -6.47 35.92 15.41
CA GLN A 151 -6.61 35.41 16.77
C GLN A 151 -7.31 36.40 17.72
N GLU A 152 -7.27 37.69 17.42
CA GLU A 152 -7.97 38.73 18.19
C GLU A 152 -9.48 38.77 17.90
N ASP A 153 -9.92 38.15 16.79
CA ASP A 153 -11.33 38.10 16.37
C ASP A 153 -11.95 36.72 16.63
N MET A 154 -12.73 36.61 17.72
CA MET A 154 -13.40 35.38 18.12
C MET A 154 -14.42 34.87 17.09
N GLU A 155 -15.09 35.74 16.33
CA GLU A 155 -16.08 35.31 15.33
C GLU A 155 -15.40 34.68 14.12
N VAL A 156 -14.30 35.29 13.66
CA VAL A 156 -13.49 34.74 12.57
C VAL A 156 -12.86 33.41 12.98
N MET A 157 -12.35 33.31 14.21
CA MET A 157 -11.79 32.06 14.73
C MET A 157 -12.82 30.92 14.79
N ASP A 158 -14.04 31.18 15.26
CA ASP A 158 -15.09 30.16 15.28
C ASP A 158 -15.50 29.73 13.86
N SER A 159 -15.54 30.68 12.92
CA SER A 159 -15.80 30.40 11.50
C SER A 159 -14.74 29.48 10.89
N LEU A 160 -13.45 29.78 11.11
CA LEU A 160 -12.33 28.96 10.63
C LEU A 160 -12.36 27.56 11.23
N ARG A 161 -12.64 27.44 12.53
CA ARG A 161 -12.79 26.15 13.20
C ARG A 161 -13.92 25.32 12.58
N LYS A 162 -15.11 25.90 12.41
CA LYS A 162 -16.26 25.23 11.77
C LYS A 162 -15.95 24.80 10.34
N ALA A 163 -15.24 25.63 9.58
CA ALA A 163 -14.80 25.30 8.23
C ALA A 163 -13.84 24.10 8.24
N ASN A 164 -12.92 24.06 9.21
CA ASN A 164 -11.97 22.97 9.36
C ASN A 164 -12.63 21.67 9.78
N ASP A 165 -13.51 21.70 10.78
CA ASP A 165 -14.30 20.55 11.24
C ASP A 165 -15.10 19.94 10.08
N LYS A 166 -15.70 20.80 9.24
CA LYS A 166 -16.43 20.39 8.04
C LYS A 166 -15.49 19.79 6.97
N ASN A 167 -14.28 20.32 6.81
CA ASN A 167 -13.29 19.80 5.87
C ASN A 167 -12.84 18.39 6.28
N ILE A 168 -12.54 18.20 7.56
CA ILE A 168 -12.19 16.90 8.15
C ILE A 168 -13.33 15.91 7.95
N LEU A 169 -14.56 16.26 8.33
CA LEU A 169 -15.73 15.40 8.15
C LEU A 169 -15.92 14.99 6.67
N ARG A 170 -15.73 15.91 5.73
CA ARG A 170 -15.84 15.61 4.30
C ARG A 170 -14.76 14.65 3.82
N SER A 171 -13.52 14.81 4.29
CA SER A 171 -12.44 13.86 3.96
C SER A 171 -12.78 12.46 4.46
N TYR A 172 -13.28 12.35 5.68
CA TYR A 172 -13.67 11.10 6.31
C TYR A 172 -14.82 10.40 5.58
N LEU A 173 -15.88 11.15 5.26
CA LEU A 173 -17.01 10.64 4.46
C LEU A 173 -16.57 10.23 3.06
N TYR A 174 -15.61 10.94 2.46
CA TYR A 174 -15.06 10.54 1.16
C TYR A 174 -14.33 9.20 1.28
N SER A 175 -13.49 8.99 2.29
CA SER A 175 -12.74 7.74 2.47
C SER A 175 -13.65 6.53 2.66
N LEU A 176 -14.70 6.67 3.49
CA LEU A 176 -15.74 5.64 3.65
C LEU A 176 -16.45 5.33 2.33
N ASN A 177 -16.90 6.36 1.62
CA ASN A 177 -17.57 6.17 0.32
C ASN A 177 -16.63 5.60 -0.75
N PHE A 178 -15.36 5.99 -0.75
CA PHE A 178 -14.37 5.48 -1.69
C PHE A 178 -14.16 3.98 -1.49
N ALA A 179 -14.01 3.53 -0.23
CA ALA A 179 -13.90 2.12 0.09
C ALA A 179 -15.16 1.34 -0.37
N LEU A 180 -16.36 1.81 -0.03
CA LEU A 180 -17.63 1.17 -0.41
C LEU A 180 -17.81 1.05 -1.94
N ASN A 181 -17.37 2.05 -2.71
CA ASN A 181 -17.48 2.05 -4.17
C ASN A 181 -16.39 1.25 -4.87
N ASN A 182 -15.31 0.87 -4.17
CA ASN A 182 -14.20 0.08 -4.70
C ASN A 182 -14.13 -1.33 -4.07
N LYS A 183 -15.28 -1.89 -3.69
CA LYS A 183 -15.42 -3.19 -2.99
C LYS A 183 -14.76 -4.41 -3.65
N ASN A 184 -14.48 -4.34 -4.96
CA ASN A 184 -13.79 -5.39 -5.72
C ASN A 184 -12.28 -5.15 -5.84
N SER A 185 -11.73 -4.14 -5.16
CA SER A 185 -10.31 -3.82 -5.17
C SER A 185 -9.73 -3.86 -3.76
N HIS A 186 -8.49 -4.34 -3.62
CA HIS A 186 -7.78 -4.42 -2.35
C HIS A 186 -7.54 -3.04 -1.69
N ILE A 187 -7.75 -1.94 -2.43
CA ILE A 187 -7.75 -0.60 -1.89
C ILE A 187 -8.84 -0.39 -0.83
N ALA A 188 -10.01 -1.02 -0.98
CA ALA A 188 -11.15 -0.80 -0.08
C ALA A 188 -10.85 -1.17 1.38
N PRO A 189 -10.44 -2.42 1.70
CA PRO A 189 -10.07 -2.76 3.07
C PRO A 189 -8.79 -2.06 3.54
N TYR A 190 -7.87 -1.74 2.62
CA TYR A 190 -6.67 -0.96 2.95
C TYR A 190 -7.04 0.44 3.50
N ILE A 191 -7.90 1.18 2.79
CA ILE A 191 -8.38 2.51 3.21
C ILE A 191 -9.15 2.41 4.53
N ALA A 192 -10.01 1.39 4.69
CA ALA A 192 -10.75 1.17 5.92
C ALA A 192 -9.82 1.03 7.15
N LEU A 193 -8.71 0.30 6.99
CA LEU A 193 -7.74 0.06 8.05
C LEU A 193 -6.79 1.24 8.31
N THR A 194 -6.41 1.97 7.26
CA THR A 194 -5.32 2.96 7.34
C THR A 194 -5.79 4.39 7.47
N GLU A 195 -7.00 4.71 6.99
CA GLU A 195 -7.47 6.10 6.90
C GLU A 195 -8.67 6.37 7.81
N VAL A 196 -9.47 5.35 8.12
CA VAL A 196 -10.74 5.49 8.86
C VAL A 196 -10.95 4.36 9.89
N SER A 197 -9.88 3.80 10.44
CA SER A 197 -9.97 2.70 11.42
C SER A 197 -10.65 3.09 12.72
N ASP A 198 -10.66 4.38 13.06
CA ASP A 198 -11.38 4.97 14.19
C ASP A 198 -12.87 5.25 13.90
N ALA A 199 -13.37 4.87 12.73
CA ALA A 199 -14.77 5.07 12.36
C ALA A 199 -15.69 4.25 13.24
N ASN A 200 -16.96 4.67 13.32
CA ASN A 200 -17.97 3.82 13.93
C ASN A 200 -17.99 2.45 13.26
N ILE A 201 -17.93 1.39 14.07
CA ILE A 201 -17.84 -0.01 13.62
C ILE A 201 -18.90 -0.37 12.57
N ILE A 202 -20.10 0.22 12.63
CA ILE A 202 -21.19 -0.02 11.66
C ILE A 202 -20.73 0.30 10.23
N TYR A 203 -19.93 1.35 10.04
CA TYR A 203 -19.43 1.72 8.72
C TYR A 203 -18.33 0.77 8.24
N LEU A 204 -17.44 0.36 9.13
CA LEU A 204 -16.39 -0.62 8.82
C LEU A 204 -16.99 -1.99 8.48
N ASP A 205 -18.03 -2.41 9.20
CA ASP A 205 -18.83 -3.60 8.89
C ASP A 205 -19.51 -3.49 7.53
N SER A 206 -20.06 -2.32 7.19
CA SER A 206 -20.65 -2.11 5.87
C SER A 206 -19.61 -2.24 4.75
N ILE A 207 -18.38 -1.76 4.98
CA ILE A 207 -17.29 -1.91 4.01
C ILE A 207 -16.95 -3.40 3.88
N TYR A 208 -16.66 -4.08 4.99
CA TYR A 208 -16.26 -5.49 5.00
C TYR A 208 -17.30 -6.39 4.31
N ASN A 209 -18.57 -6.25 4.68
CA ASN A 209 -19.66 -7.06 4.11
C ASN A 209 -19.93 -6.76 2.63
N SER A 210 -19.43 -5.65 2.10
CA SER A 210 -19.55 -5.31 0.67
C SER A 210 -18.43 -5.92 -0.18
N LEU A 211 -17.31 -6.32 0.43
CA LEU A 211 -16.12 -6.81 -0.28
C LEU A 211 -16.45 -8.04 -1.13
N SER A 212 -15.79 -8.16 -2.28
CA SER A 212 -15.83 -9.42 -3.02
C SER A 212 -15.18 -10.54 -2.19
N PRO A 213 -15.57 -11.82 -2.38
CA PRO A 213 -14.93 -12.93 -1.67
C PRO A 213 -13.41 -12.97 -1.87
N GLU A 214 -12.92 -12.62 -3.05
CA GLU A 214 -11.48 -12.51 -3.35
C GLU A 214 -10.79 -11.46 -2.48
N VAL A 215 -11.35 -10.25 -2.39
CA VAL A 215 -10.77 -9.16 -1.60
C VAL A 215 -10.90 -9.41 -0.10
N ALA A 216 -12.03 -9.95 0.35
CA ALA A 216 -12.27 -10.30 1.76
C ALA A 216 -11.26 -11.36 2.25
N ASN A 217 -10.97 -12.36 1.41
CA ASN A 217 -10.01 -13.42 1.73
C ASN A 217 -8.55 -13.01 1.52
N ALA A 218 -8.25 -11.82 1.02
CA ALA A 218 -6.88 -11.32 0.83
C ALA A 218 -6.29 -10.66 2.09
N LYS A 219 -5.00 -10.28 2.06
CA LYS A 219 -4.26 -9.72 3.21
C LYS A 219 -5.04 -8.65 3.97
N TYR A 220 -5.47 -7.58 3.31
CA TYR A 220 -6.17 -6.48 3.98
C TYR A 220 -7.63 -6.80 4.33
N GLY A 221 -8.30 -7.67 3.58
CA GLY A 221 -9.66 -8.13 3.92
C GLY A 221 -9.67 -8.90 5.24
N ARG A 222 -8.78 -9.88 5.39
CA ARG A 222 -8.60 -10.65 6.64
C ARG A 222 -8.14 -9.77 7.80
N ALA A 223 -7.29 -8.78 7.53
CA ALA A 223 -6.88 -7.81 8.55
C ALA A 223 -8.05 -6.95 9.03
N LEU A 224 -8.96 -6.53 8.14
CA LEU A 224 -10.16 -5.80 8.51
C LEU A 224 -11.13 -6.67 9.32
N GLU A 225 -11.33 -7.92 8.93
CA GLU A 225 -12.11 -8.88 9.71
C GLU A 225 -11.56 -9.04 11.13
N SER A 226 -10.26 -9.32 11.24
CA SER A 226 -9.58 -9.50 12.53
C SER A 226 -9.68 -8.23 13.39
N TYR A 227 -9.58 -7.06 12.78
CA TYR A 227 -9.74 -5.78 13.47
C TYR A 227 -11.15 -5.60 14.03
N LEU A 228 -12.19 -5.91 13.23
CA LEU A 228 -13.59 -5.83 13.64
C LEU A 228 -13.92 -6.81 14.78
N GLU A 229 -13.42 -8.04 14.71
CA GLU A 229 -13.55 -9.02 15.79
C GLU A 229 -12.85 -8.57 17.08
N GLY A 230 -11.68 -7.95 16.95
CA GLY A 230 -10.95 -7.37 18.07
C GLY A 230 -11.72 -6.25 18.76
N ILE A 231 -12.39 -5.36 18.02
CA ILE A 231 -13.26 -4.33 18.62
C ILE A 231 -14.42 -4.98 19.37
N ARG A 232 -15.11 -5.94 18.76
CA ARG A 232 -16.28 -6.62 19.35
C ARG A 232 -15.94 -7.38 20.63
N SER A 233 -14.74 -7.95 20.71
CA SER A 233 -14.28 -8.70 21.87
C SER A 233 -13.90 -7.81 23.06
N ASN A 234 -13.63 -6.53 22.82
CA ASN A 234 -13.26 -5.55 23.84
C ASN A 234 -14.45 -4.69 24.34
N GLN A 235 -15.66 -4.95 23.82
CA GLN A 235 -16.92 -4.33 24.27
C GLN A 235 -17.65 -5.25 25.25
#